data_AF-A0A0R2RQQ3-F1
#
_entry.id   AF-A0A0R2RQQ3-F1
#
_cell.length_a   1.000
_cell.length_b   1.000
_cell.length_c   1.000
_cell.angle_alpha   90.00
_cell.angle_beta   90.00
_cell.angle_gamma   90.00
#
_symmetry.space_group_name_H-M   'P 1'
#
loop_
_entity.id
_entity.type
_entity.pdbx_description
1 polymer ?
#
loop_
_entity_poly.entity_id
_entity_poly.type
_entity_poly.pdbx_seq_one_letter_code
_entity_poly.pdbx_strand_id
1 'polypeptide(L)'
;MKKVKAKKEKKLKLGTFKETAREKMIGQHIGYRYDVNLLPDYKKITPFLKKYIEAMGWDDLNWLEDIHMGYEEGRPAVFCRNANGWVTIPKSIKLPNNQQDRDMIARELLVKFQMSKKHPLVELKKAYLKF
;
A
#
# COMPACT_ATOMS: atom_id res chain seq x y z
N MET A 1 41.73 26.42 2.34
CA MET A 1 40.49 26.11 3.09
C MET A 1 39.27 26.47 2.24
N LYS A 2 38.49 25.50 1.78
CA LYS A 2 37.28 25.73 0.96
C LYS A 2 36.06 25.89 1.88
N LYS A 3 35.37 27.04 1.82
CA LYS A 3 34.14 27.31 2.57
C LYS A 3 33.00 26.46 2.02
N VAL A 4 32.50 25.51 2.81
CA VAL A 4 31.30 24.70 2.50
C VAL A 4 30.07 25.56 2.80
N LYS A 5 29.26 25.86 1.78
CA LYS A 5 27.97 26.54 1.94
C LYS A 5 26.96 25.57 2.59
N ALA A 6 26.44 25.94 3.76
CA ALA A 6 25.38 25.21 4.44
C ALA A 6 24.11 25.15 3.56
N LYS A 7 23.60 23.94 3.32
CA LYS A 7 22.32 23.69 2.65
C LYS A 7 21.20 24.17 3.59
N LYS A 8 20.43 25.19 3.18
CA LYS A 8 19.20 25.61 3.88
C LYS A 8 18.19 24.46 3.82
N GLU A 9 17.87 23.88 4.97
CA GLU A 9 16.71 23.00 5.13
C GLU A 9 15.43 23.78 4.79
N LYS A 10 14.73 23.35 3.75
CA LYS A 10 13.37 23.82 3.48
C LYS A 10 12.47 23.23 4.57
N LYS A 11 12.13 24.02 5.58
CA LYS A 11 11.01 23.72 6.48
C LYS A 11 9.75 23.58 5.63
N LEU A 12 9.29 22.35 5.40
CA LEU A 12 7.95 22.10 4.85
C LEU A 12 6.95 22.79 5.77
N LYS A 13 6.15 23.70 5.22
CA LYS A 13 5.06 24.35 5.97
C LYS A 13 3.97 23.32 6.18
N LEU A 14 3.68 23.01 7.45
CA LEU A 14 2.51 22.23 7.85
C LEU A 14 1.25 23.04 7.46
N GLY A 15 0.33 22.44 6.69
CA GLY A 15 -0.93 23.08 6.29
C GLY A 15 -1.27 23.14 4.81
N THR A 16 -0.56 22.41 3.93
CA THR A 16 -0.91 22.32 2.49
C THR A 16 -1.70 21.06 2.12
N PHE A 17 -2.34 20.40 3.08
CA PHE A 17 -3.22 19.25 2.83
C PHE A 17 -4.67 19.70 2.93
N LYS A 18 -5.49 19.24 1.98
CA LYS A 18 -6.92 19.56 1.89
C LYS A 18 -7.62 18.79 3.00
N GLU A 19 -7.92 19.43 4.13
CA GLU A 19 -8.63 18.78 5.23
C GLU A 19 -9.97 18.22 4.74
N THR A 20 -10.17 16.91 4.86
CA THR A 20 -11.42 16.27 4.43
C THR A 20 -12.56 16.64 5.38
N ALA A 21 -13.81 16.65 4.90
CA ALA A 21 -14.98 16.93 5.75
C ALA A 21 -15.07 15.99 6.96
N ARG A 22 -14.50 14.78 6.83
CA ARG A 22 -14.34 13.81 7.90
C ARG A 22 -13.40 14.30 8.99
N GLU A 23 -12.22 14.81 8.66
CA GLU A 23 -11.23 15.36 9.62
C GLU A 23 -11.81 16.48 10.49
N LYS A 24 -12.71 17.30 9.94
CA LYS A 24 -13.41 18.36 10.70
C LYS A 24 -14.40 17.82 11.73
N MET A 25 -15.01 16.65 11.51
CA MET A 25 -16.03 16.08 12.42
C MET A 25 -15.43 15.34 13.63
N ILE A 26 -14.30 14.66 13.45
CA ILE A 26 -13.77 13.74 14.49
C ILE A 26 -12.87 14.42 15.53
N GLY A 27 -12.31 15.60 15.24
CA GLY A 27 -11.47 16.35 16.18
C GLY A 27 -10.14 15.63 16.48
N GLN A 28 -9.03 16.33 16.24
CA GLN A 28 -7.66 15.81 16.25
C GLN A 28 -7.35 14.76 15.18
N HIS A 29 -6.76 15.24 14.09
CA HIS A 29 -5.91 14.42 13.24
C HIS A 29 -4.62 14.14 14.03
N ILE A 30 -4.50 12.94 14.60
CA ILE A 30 -3.16 12.41 14.89
C ILE A 30 -2.56 12.24 13.52
N GLY A 31 -1.63 13.11 13.14
CA GLY A 31 -0.92 13.00 11.88
C GLY A 31 -0.31 11.61 11.84
N TYR A 32 -0.93 10.67 11.12
CA TYR A 32 -0.13 9.62 10.52
C TYR A 32 1.00 10.39 9.88
N ARG A 33 2.23 10.09 10.31
CA ARG A 33 3.39 10.56 9.62
C ARG A 33 3.30 9.83 8.29
N TYR A 34 2.54 10.41 7.36
CA TYR A 34 2.46 9.98 5.99
C TYR A 34 3.92 10.01 5.58
N ASP A 35 4.56 8.85 5.58
CA ASP A 35 5.76 8.73 4.81
C ASP A 35 5.24 8.96 3.40
N VAL A 36 5.44 10.17 2.90
CA VAL A 36 4.92 10.65 1.61
C VAL A 36 5.37 9.72 0.48
N ASN A 37 6.38 8.87 0.74
CA ASN A 37 6.85 7.80 -0.14
C ASN A 37 5.98 6.52 -0.12
N LEU A 38 5.15 6.31 0.90
CA LEU A 38 4.25 5.15 1.03
C LEU A 38 2.85 5.44 0.49
N LEU A 39 2.48 6.71 0.37
CA LEU A 39 1.19 7.11 -0.16
C LEU A 39 1.03 6.63 -1.62
N PRO A 40 -0.11 6.00 -1.97
CA PRO A 40 -0.41 5.63 -3.34
C PRO A 40 -0.44 6.84 -4.28
N ASP A 41 0.47 6.92 -5.25
CA ASP A 41 0.25 7.75 -6.44
C ASP A 41 -0.87 7.14 -7.29
N TYR A 42 -2.07 7.69 -7.14
CA TYR A 42 -3.27 7.27 -7.88
C TYR A 42 -3.14 7.40 -9.41
N LYS A 43 -2.20 8.20 -9.92
CA LYS A 43 -1.93 8.25 -11.37
C LYS A 43 -1.32 6.93 -11.88
N LYS A 44 -0.73 6.15 -10.98
CA LYS A 44 -0.06 4.87 -11.25
C LYS A 44 -0.89 3.67 -10.80
N ILE A 45 -2.15 3.90 -10.42
CA ILE A 45 -3.05 2.83 -10.02
C ILE A 45 -3.21 1.82 -11.16
N THR A 46 -3.18 0.54 -10.83
CA THR A 46 -3.37 -0.49 -11.84
C THR A 46 -4.84 -0.56 -12.27
N PRO A 47 -5.14 -1.01 -13.51
CA PRO A 47 -6.52 -1.16 -13.95
C PRO A 47 -7.36 -2.07 -13.05
N PHE A 48 -6.72 -3.08 -12.43
CA PHE A 48 -7.38 -3.96 -11.47
C PHE A 48 -7.76 -3.22 -10.19
N LEU A 49 -6.82 -2.49 -9.58
CA LEU A 49 -7.08 -1.75 -8.35
C LEU A 49 -8.12 -0.66 -8.56
N LYS A 50 -8.12 0.00 -9.73
CA LYS A 50 -9.17 0.96 -10.08
C LYS A 50 -10.57 0.32 -10.05
N LYS A 51 -10.74 -0.82 -10.73
CA LYS A 51 -12.01 -1.56 -10.70
C LYS A 51 -12.39 -2.03 -9.30
N TYR A 52 -11.40 -2.43 -8.50
CA TYR A 52 -11.62 -2.86 -7.13
C TYR A 52 -12.18 -1.71 -6.27
N ILE A 53 -11.58 -0.51 -6.33
CA ILE A 53 -12.08 0.68 -5.62
C ILE A 53 -13.51 1.01 -6.04
N GLU A 54 -13.76 1.04 -7.36
CA GLU A 54 -15.09 1.31 -7.93
C GLU A 54 -16.14 0.30 -7.43
N ALA A 55 -15.79 -0.99 -7.38
CA ALA A 55 -16.69 -2.04 -6.92
C ALA A 55 -16.96 -1.99 -5.41
N MET A 56 -15.96 -1.60 -4.61
CA MET A 56 -16.11 -1.47 -3.15
C MET A 56 -16.83 -0.18 -2.75
N GLY A 57 -16.99 0.77 -3.66
CA GLY A 57 -17.53 2.10 -3.37
C GLY A 57 -16.65 2.88 -2.41
N TRP A 58 -15.33 2.67 -2.48
CA TRP A 58 -14.35 3.35 -1.64
C TRP A 58 -13.80 4.58 -2.34
N ASP A 59 -13.45 5.61 -1.56
CA ASP A 59 -12.86 6.83 -2.10
C ASP A 59 -11.33 6.71 -2.30
N ASP A 60 -10.68 5.73 -1.64
CA ASP A 60 -9.22 5.61 -1.61
C ASP A 60 -8.69 4.18 -1.34
N LEU A 61 -7.36 4.02 -1.35
CA LEU A 61 -6.62 2.79 -1.04
C LEU A 61 -5.80 2.93 0.24
N ASN A 62 -6.19 3.80 1.19
CA ASN A 62 -5.38 4.05 2.38
C ASN A 62 -5.13 2.76 3.18
N TRP A 63 -6.10 1.85 3.21
CA TRP A 63 -5.93 0.53 3.86
C TRP A 63 -4.87 -0.38 3.19
N LEU A 64 -4.43 -0.07 1.96
CA LEU A 64 -3.34 -0.74 1.26
C LEU A 64 -2.00 0.02 1.34
N GLU A 65 -1.93 1.14 2.07
CA GLU A 65 -0.72 1.98 2.14
C GLU A 65 0.48 1.21 2.71
N ASP A 66 0.20 0.33 3.66
CA ASP A 66 1.15 -0.50 4.39
C ASP A 66 1.57 -1.78 3.65
N ILE A 67 1.21 -1.88 2.37
CA ILE A 67 1.61 -2.98 1.48
C ILE A 67 2.61 -2.47 0.47
N HIS A 68 3.76 -3.14 0.44
CA HIS A 68 4.85 -2.81 -0.47
C HIS A 68 5.52 -4.07 -1.00
N MET A 69 6.23 -3.90 -2.11
CA MET A 69 7.08 -4.95 -2.66
C MET A 69 8.40 -4.96 -1.90
N GLY A 70 8.75 -6.10 -1.33
CA GLY A 70 10.06 -6.35 -0.73
C GLY A 70 10.65 -7.67 -1.21
N TYR A 71 11.52 -8.25 -0.39
CA TYR A 71 12.21 -9.50 -0.70
C TYR A 71 12.24 -10.41 0.52
N GLU A 72 11.92 -11.68 0.30
CA GLU A 72 12.02 -12.76 1.28
C GLU A 72 12.97 -13.80 0.70
N GLU A 73 14.06 -14.12 1.42
CA GLU A 73 15.10 -15.06 0.97
C GLU A 73 15.64 -14.76 -0.45
N GLY A 74 15.76 -13.48 -0.80
CA GLY A 74 16.21 -13.03 -2.13
C GLY A 74 15.17 -13.20 -3.25
N ARG A 75 13.94 -13.61 -2.93
CA ARG A 75 12.82 -13.67 -3.87
C ARG A 75 11.91 -12.47 -3.64
N PRO A 76 11.38 -11.86 -4.72
CA PRO A 76 10.40 -10.80 -4.56
C PRO A 76 9.16 -11.32 -3.82
N ALA A 77 8.68 -10.55 -2.86
CA ALA A 77 7.56 -10.91 -2.02
C ALA A 77 6.75 -9.67 -1.66
N VAL A 78 5.43 -9.84 -1.57
CA VAL A 78 4.53 -8.81 -1.07
C VAL A 78 4.58 -8.82 0.44
N PHE A 79 4.96 -7.70 1.04
CA PHE A 79 4.85 -7.50 2.47
C PHE A 79 3.47 -6.92 2.81
N CYS A 80 2.81 -7.50 3.82
CA CYS A 80 1.60 -6.95 4.39
C CYS A 80 1.81 -6.69 5.88
N ARG A 81 1.88 -5.41 6.28
CA ARG A 81 2.07 -5.04 7.70
C ARG A 81 0.94 -5.55 8.59
N ASN A 82 -0.30 -5.46 8.12
CA ASN A 82 -1.47 -5.85 8.92
C ASN A 82 -1.45 -7.35 9.30
N ALA A 83 -1.00 -8.20 8.38
CA ALA A 83 -0.82 -9.63 8.64
C ALA A 83 0.57 -9.96 9.23
N ASN A 84 1.46 -8.96 9.33
CA ASN A 84 2.88 -9.12 9.62
C ASN A 84 3.52 -10.29 8.86
N GLY A 85 3.26 -10.36 7.55
CA GLY A 85 3.56 -11.54 6.76
C GLY A 85 4.03 -11.21 5.34
N TRP A 86 4.67 -12.20 4.74
CA TRP A 86 5.20 -12.16 3.38
C TRP A 86 4.44 -13.12 2.49
N VAL A 87 4.18 -12.70 1.25
CA VAL A 87 3.60 -13.55 0.21
C VAL A 87 4.52 -13.51 -1.00
N THR A 88 5.26 -14.59 -1.23
CA THR A 88 6.17 -14.71 -2.38
C THR A 88 5.42 -14.60 -3.70
N ILE A 89 5.98 -13.87 -4.67
CA ILE A 89 5.36 -13.74 -5.99
C ILE A 89 5.97 -14.76 -6.98
N PRO A 90 5.23 -15.19 -8.01
CA PRO A 90 5.77 -16.03 -9.07
C PRO A 90 6.96 -15.38 -9.79
N LYS A 91 8.00 -16.17 -10.09
CA LYS A 91 9.20 -15.71 -10.80
C LYS A 91 8.93 -15.15 -12.21
N SER A 92 7.78 -15.48 -12.80
CA SER A 92 7.36 -14.99 -14.11
C SER A 92 6.96 -13.51 -14.12
N ILE A 93 6.67 -12.92 -12.96
CA ILE A 93 6.32 -11.51 -12.86
C ILE A 93 7.58 -10.66 -12.97
N LYS A 94 7.66 -9.87 -14.04
CA LYS A 94 8.72 -8.86 -14.21
C LYS A 94 8.38 -7.64 -13.36
N LEU A 95 9.28 -7.30 -12.44
CA LEU A 95 9.12 -6.11 -11.60
C LEU A 95 9.72 -4.87 -12.26
N PRO A 96 9.05 -3.72 -12.19
CA PRO A 96 9.60 -2.44 -12.66
C PRO A 96 10.74 -1.96 -11.75
N ASN A 97 11.59 -1.08 -12.29
CA ASN A 97 12.75 -0.54 -11.57
C ASN A 97 12.39 0.54 -10.54
N ASN A 98 11.19 1.14 -10.65
CA ASN A 98 10.69 2.16 -9.73
C ASN A 98 9.87 1.53 -8.58
N GLN A 99 10.09 2.01 -7.35
CA GLN A 99 9.44 1.49 -6.15
C GLN A 99 7.92 1.65 -6.19
N GLN A 100 7.42 2.82 -6.60
CA GLN A 100 5.97 3.07 -6.61
C GLN A 100 5.19 2.06 -7.45
N ASP A 101 5.72 1.69 -8.63
CA ASP A 101 5.04 0.77 -9.53
C ASP A 101 5.11 -0.66 -8.98
N ARG A 102 6.23 -1.02 -8.32
CA ARG A 102 6.35 -2.30 -7.61
C ARG A 102 5.31 -2.40 -6.49
N ASP A 103 5.11 -1.33 -5.73
CA ASP A 103 4.14 -1.32 -4.63
C ASP A 103 2.70 -1.37 -5.14
N MET A 104 2.39 -0.74 -6.28
CA MET A 104 1.09 -0.91 -6.93
C MET A 104 0.85 -2.36 -7.36
N ILE A 105 1.87 -3.03 -7.90
CA ILE A 105 1.80 -4.46 -8.22
C ILE A 105 1.63 -5.29 -6.94
N ALA A 106 2.34 -4.96 -5.86
CA ALA A 106 2.23 -5.65 -4.58
C ALA A 106 0.79 -5.62 -4.03
N ARG A 107 0.19 -4.43 -4.04
CA ARG A 107 -1.20 -4.17 -3.63
C ARG A 107 -2.18 -4.97 -4.48
N GLU A 108 -2.04 -4.92 -5.80
CA GLU A 108 -2.87 -5.71 -6.71
C GLU A 108 -2.76 -7.22 -6.45
N LEU A 109 -1.53 -7.72 -6.28
CA LEU A 109 -1.28 -9.13 -6.05
C LEU A 109 -1.88 -9.59 -4.72
N LEU A 110 -1.78 -8.79 -3.65
CA LEU A 110 -2.40 -9.14 -2.38
C LEU A 110 -3.92 -9.23 -2.50
N VAL A 111 -4.57 -8.25 -3.12
CA VAL A 111 -6.02 -8.25 -3.29
C VAL A 111 -6.46 -9.48 -4.12
N LYS A 112 -5.76 -9.77 -5.23
CA LYS A 112 -6.02 -10.99 -6.02
C LYS A 112 -5.82 -12.26 -5.22
N PHE A 113 -4.79 -12.31 -4.38
CA PHE A 113 -4.53 -13.45 -3.51
C PHE A 113 -5.67 -13.65 -2.50
N GLN A 114 -6.09 -12.59 -1.80
CA GLN A 114 -7.19 -12.63 -0.84
C GLN A 114 -8.52 -13.03 -1.48
N MET A 115 -8.78 -12.58 -2.71
CA MET A 115 -9.98 -12.95 -3.49
C MET A 115 -9.88 -14.31 -4.18
N SER A 116 -8.72 -14.98 -4.12
CA SER A 116 -8.50 -16.25 -4.80
C SER A 116 -9.37 -17.36 -4.21
N LYS A 117 -10.00 -18.16 -5.06
CA LYS A 117 -10.70 -19.38 -4.64
C LYS A 117 -9.77 -20.41 -3.97
N LYS A 118 -8.46 -20.31 -4.23
CA LYS A 118 -7.42 -21.17 -3.64
C LYS A 118 -6.85 -20.59 -2.33
N HIS A 119 -7.43 -19.52 -1.80
CA HIS A 119 -6.94 -18.90 -0.57
C HIS A 119 -7.11 -19.89 0.62
N PRO A 120 -6.10 -20.06 1.49
CA PRO A 120 -6.16 -21.04 2.59
C PRO A 120 -7.38 -20.89 3.51
N LEU A 121 -7.85 -19.66 3.72
CA LEU A 121 -9.05 -19.41 4.53
C LEU A 121 -10.34 -19.97 3.90
N VAL A 122 -10.40 -20.14 2.57
CA VAL A 122 -11.54 -20.78 1.91
C VAL A 122 -11.61 -22.26 2.29
N GLU A 123 -10.46 -22.95 2.29
CA GLU A 123 -10.37 -24.36 2.70
C GLU A 123 -10.65 -24.51 4.21
N LEU A 124 -10.09 -23.63 5.05
CA LEU A 124 -10.38 -23.63 6.49
C LEU A 124 -11.86 -23.39 6.79
N LYS A 125 -12.51 -22.47 6.06
CA LYS A 125 -13.95 -22.25 6.17
C LYS A 125 -14.73 -23.53 5.83
N LYS A 126 -14.39 -24.22 4.74
CA LYS A 126 -15.06 -25.48 4.39
C LYS A 126 -14.89 -26.56 5.46
N ALA A 127 -13.70 -26.66 6.05
CA ALA A 127 -13.39 -27.69 7.04
C ALA A 127 -14.02 -27.44 8.41
N TYR A 128 -14.18 -26.17 8.82
CA TYR A 128 -14.49 -25.83 10.22
C TYR A 128 -15.70 -24.91 10.43
N LEU A 129 -16.38 -24.44 9.38
CA LEU A 129 -17.58 -23.62 9.55
C LEU A 129 -18.70 -24.44 10.21
N LYS A 130 -19.07 -24.06 11.44
CA LYS A 130 -20.24 -24.60 12.14
C LYS A 130 -21.48 -23.81 11.72
N PHE A 131 -22.57 -24.53 11.47
CA PHE A 131 -23.87 -23.97 11.08
C PHE A 131 -24.64 -23.42 12.28
#